data_AF-A0A1G4WN98-F1
#
_entry.id   AF-A0A1G4WN98-F1
#
_cell.length_a   1.000
_cell.length_b   1.000
_cell.length_c   1.000
_cell.angle_alpha   90.00
_cell.angle_beta   90.00
_cell.angle_gamma   90.00
#
_symmetry.space_group_name_H-M   'P 1'
#
loop_
_entity.id
_entity.type
_entity.pdbx_description
1 polymer ?
#
loop_
_entity_poly.entity_id
_entity_poly.type
_entity_poly.pdbx_seq_one_letter_code
_entity_poly.pdbx_strand_id
1 'polypeptide(L)'
;MEILASRMLIRPADYPKSVAFYRDLIGLAVAREYGAGTVFYAGQSLIELAGHGEPSAAGTQVGRAERRGMALWLQVRDVRAAQAELAGRGVHIARTAREEPWGLHEMHVTDPDGILLIFVEVPATHPLRHDVRN
;
A
#
# COMPACT_ATOMS: atom_id res chain seq x y z
N MET A 1 -27.62 13.07 -1.94
CA MET A 1 -26.32 13.26 -1.27
C MET A 1 -25.25 13.23 -2.33
N GLU A 2 -24.32 14.18 -2.33
CA GLU A 2 -23.22 14.26 -3.31
C GLU A 2 -21.90 13.83 -2.65
N ILE A 3 -21.16 12.93 -3.29
CA ILE A 3 -19.86 12.44 -2.80
C ILE A 3 -18.79 13.15 -3.62
N LEU A 4 -17.98 13.98 -2.95
CA LEU A 4 -16.98 14.81 -3.63
C LEU A 4 -15.61 14.14 -3.75
N ALA A 5 -15.27 13.22 -2.83
CA ALA A 5 -13.99 12.53 -2.81
C ALA A 5 -14.02 11.26 -1.94
N SER A 6 -13.07 10.36 -2.17
CA SER A 6 -12.81 9.18 -1.33
C SER A 6 -11.30 8.98 -1.15
N ARG A 7 -10.93 8.24 -0.10
CA ARG A 7 -9.56 7.81 0.21
C ARG A 7 -9.58 6.65 1.17
N MET A 8 -8.47 5.93 1.26
CA MET A 8 -8.32 4.87 2.26
C MET A 8 -7.73 5.45 3.54
N LEU A 9 -8.37 5.16 4.68
CA LEU A 9 -7.92 5.60 5.99
C LEU A 9 -7.30 4.44 6.77
N ILE A 10 -6.04 4.61 7.18
CA ILE A 10 -5.35 3.72 8.11
C ILE A 10 -5.22 4.43 9.44
N ARG A 11 -5.62 3.75 10.52
CA ARG A 11 -5.32 4.17 11.90
C ARG A 11 -4.15 3.33 12.41
N PRO A 12 -2.92 3.86 12.35
CA PRO A 12 -1.75 3.13 12.75
C PRO A 12 -1.72 2.90 14.26
N ALA A 13 -1.14 1.78 14.71
CA ALA A 13 -0.83 1.57 16.12
C ALA A 13 0.27 2.53 16.62
N ASP A 14 1.22 2.85 15.74
CA ASP A 14 2.31 3.81 15.95
C ASP A 14 2.39 4.74 14.74
N TYR A 15 1.88 5.97 14.92
CA TYR A 15 1.77 6.94 13.82
C TYR A 15 3.14 7.36 13.25
N PRO A 16 4.13 7.80 14.05
CA PRO A 16 5.46 8.12 13.53
C PRO A 16 6.12 6.97 12.76
N LYS A 17 6.00 5.73 13.27
CA LYS A 17 6.55 4.54 12.60
C LYS A 17 5.90 4.29 11.24
N SER A 18 4.58 4.41 11.18
CA SER A 18 3.85 4.24 9.91
C SER A 18 4.14 5.37 8.93
N VAL A 19 4.24 6.63 9.37
CA VAL A 19 4.66 7.73 8.50
C VAL A 19 6.04 7.47 7.91
N ALA A 20 7.02 7.08 8.73
CA ALA A 20 8.36 6.74 8.26
C ALA A 20 8.33 5.56 7.26
N PHE A 21 7.53 4.53 7.54
CA PHE A 21 7.39 3.40 6.62
C PHE A 21 6.82 3.83 5.25
N TYR A 22 5.68 4.51 5.21
CA TYR A 22 5.04 4.87 3.95
C TYR A 22 5.81 5.97 3.19
N ARG A 23 6.38 6.94 3.90
CA ARG A 23 7.14 8.06 3.30
C ARG A 23 8.55 7.65 2.88
N ASP A 24 9.32 7.05 3.79
CA ASP A 24 10.77 6.90 3.62
C ASP A 24 11.12 5.52 3.04
N LEU A 25 10.43 4.47 3.48
CA LEU A 25 10.73 3.10 3.03
C LEU A 25 10.01 2.76 1.73
N ILE A 26 8.68 2.91 1.70
CA ILE A 26 7.89 2.71 0.48
C ILE A 26 8.12 3.83 -0.52
N GLY A 27 8.40 5.06 -0.07
CA GLY A 27 8.69 6.19 -0.94
C GLY A 27 7.46 6.91 -1.49
N LEU A 28 6.31 6.84 -0.82
CA LEU A 28 5.12 7.55 -1.27
C LEU A 28 5.28 9.06 -1.06
N ALA A 29 4.85 9.83 -2.07
CA ALA A 29 4.84 11.28 -2.00
C ALA A 29 3.72 11.78 -1.07
N VAL A 30 4.04 12.76 -0.24
CA VAL A 30 3.07 13.45 0.61
C VAL A 30 2.18 14.33 -0.27
N ALA A 31 0.87 14.09 -0.21
CA ALA A 31 -0.13 14.94 -0.82
C ALA A 31 -0.50 16.12 0.09
N ARG A 32 -0.69 15.85 1.39
CA ARG A 32 -1.09 16.83 2.40
C ARG A 32 -0.61 16.42 3.79
N GLU A 33 -0.31 17.40 4.61
CA GLU A 33 -0.13 17.24 6.05
C GLU A 33 -1.06 18.21 6.77
N TYR A 34 -1.63 17.75 7.87
CA TYR A 34 -2.35 18.58 8.82
C TYR A 34 -2.03 18.05 10.22
N GLY A 35 -2.24 18.87 11.26
CA GLY A 35 -1.77 18.55 12.61
C GLY A 35 -2.28 17.22 13.21
N ALA A 36 -3.22 16.55 12.55
CA ALA A 36 -3.78 15.27 12.99
C ALA A 36 -3.58 14.12 11.98
N GLY A 37 -2.88 14.30 10.85
CA GLY A 37 -2.65 13.21 9.90
C GLY A 37 -1.81 13.57 8.68
N THR A 38 -1.34 12.52 7.99
CA THR A 38 -0.56 12.62 6.74
C THR A 38 -1.29 11.89 5.64
N VAL A 39 -1.41 12.53 4.47
CA VAL A 39 -2.04 11.96 3.27
C VAL A 39 -0.99 11.78 2.20
N PHE A 40 -0.93 10.58 1.62
CA PHE A 40 0.00 10.19 0.57
C PHE A 40 -0.72 10.00 -0.78
N TYR A 41 -0.02 10.31 -1.87
CA TYR A 41 -0.37 9.83 -3.20
C TYR A 41 -0.04 8.33 -3.32
N ALA A 42 -0.99 7.55 -3.82
CA ALA A 42 -0.84 6.12 -4.10
C ALA A 42 -1.43 5.82 -5.48
N GLY A 43 -0.67 6.12 -6.54
CA GLY A 43 -1.17 6.09 -7.92
C GLY A 43 -2.31 7.10 -8.11
N GLN A 44 -3.46 6.64 -8.58
CA GLN A 44 -4.68 7.45 -8.72
C GLN A 44 -5.45 7.65 -7.40
N SER A 45 -5.03 7.02 -6.31
CA SER A 45 -5.73 7.01 -5.03
C SER A 45 -4.97 7.79 -3.95
N LEU A 46 -5.62 8.03 -2.81
CA LEU A 46 -5.01 8.61 -1.61
C LEU A 46 -5.05 7.63 -0.45
N ILE A 47 -3.98 7.63 0.34
CA ILE A 47 -3.88 6.92 1.63
C ILE A 47 -3.69 7.95 2.73
N GLU A 48 -4.54 7.93 3.75
CA GLU A 48 -4.41 8.75 4.95
C GLU A 48 -3.95 7.90 6.12
N LEU A 49 -2.91 8.36 6.81
CA LEU A 49 -2.57 7.92 8.14
C LEU A 49 -3.15 8.94 9.13
N ALA A 50 -4.15 8.53 9.91
CA ALA A 50 -4.70 9.38 10.97
C ALA A 50 -3.84 9.27 12.24
N GLY A 51 -3.35 10.40 12.72
CA GLY A 51 -2.71 10.55 14.03
C GLY A 51 -3.72 10.78 15.17
N HIS A 52 -5.02 10.63 14.91
CA HIS A 52 -6.10 10.88 15.86
C HIS A 52 -7.15 9.75 15.89
N GLY A 53 -7.95 9.73 16.95
CA GLY A 53 -8.91 8.66 17.24
C GLY A 53 -8.27 7.50 18.00
N GLU A 54 -9.09 6.57 18.49
CA GLU A 54 -8.54 5.35 19.09
C GLU A 54 -7.69 4.63 18.04
N PRO A 55 -6.42 4.29 18.36
CA PRO A 55 -5.66 3.38 17.54
C PRO A 55 -6.54 2.17 17.31
N SER A 56 -6.77 1.81 16.04
CA SER A 56 -7.55 0.60 15.81
C SER A 56 -6.84 -0.56 16.52
N ALA A 57 -7.56 -1.63 16.84
CA ALA A 57 -6.97 -2.80 17.49
C ALA A 57 -5.83 -3.45 16.69
N ALA A 58 -5.44 -2.91 15.53
CA ALA A 58 -4.24 -3.16 14.75
C ALA A 58 -2.95 -3.47 15.50
N GLY A 59 -2.69 -2.81 16.64
CA GLY A 59 -1.51 -3.12 17.45
C GLY A 59 -1.65 -4.44 18.22
N THR A 60 -2.90 -4.88 18.43
CA THR A 60 -3.27 -6.11 19.12
C THR A 60 -3.35 -7.29 18.15
N GLN A 61 -3.26 -8.50 18.68
CA GLN A 61 -3.41 -9.71 17.88
C GLN A 61 -4.78 -9.81 17.20
N VAL A 62 -5.84 -9.27 17.83
CA VAL A 62 -7.21 -9.28 17.30
C VAL A 62 -7.34 -8.35 16.10
N GLY A 63 -6.93 -7.09 16.21
CA GLY A 63 -7.01 -6.18 15.05
C GLY A 63 -5.99 -6.47 13.95
N ARG A 64 -4.87 -7.13 14.25
CA ARG A 64 -4.02 -7.74 13.20
C ARG A 64 -4.77 -8.83 12.44
N ALA A 65 -5.57 -9.65 13.13
CA ALA A 65 -6.35 -10.70 12.47
C ALA A 65 -7.46 -10.12 11.58
N GLU A 66 -8.15 -9.05 12.02
CA GLU A 66 -9.16 -8.35 11.22
C GLU A 66 -8.60 -7.77 9.91
N ARG A 67 -7.32 -7.38 9.91
CA ARG A 67 -6.64 -6.79 8.74
C ARG A 67 -6.08 -7.82 7.76
N ARG A 68 -6.01 -9.11 8.13
CA ARG A 68 -5.48 -10.19 7.24
C ARG A 68 -6.31 -10.40 5.98
N GLY A 69 -7.53 -9.88 5.90
CA GLY A 69 -8.39 -9.94 4.71
C GLY A 69 -8.28 -8.74 3.78
N MET A 70 -7.50 -7.70 4.12
CA MET A 70 -7.36 -6.49 3.31
C MET A 70 -5.96 -6.38 2.73
N ALA A 71 -5.90 -5.97 1.47
CA ALA A 71 -4.65 -5.69 0.77
C ALA A 71 -4.76 -4.38 -0.01
N LEU A 72 -3.66 -3.66 -0.08
CA LEU A 72 -3.46 -2.58 -1.01
C LEU A 72 -2.80 -3.11 -2.27
N TRP A 73 -3.46 -2.90 -3.41
CA TRP A 73 -2.93 -3.25 -4.72
C TRP A 73 -2.30 -2.01 -5.36
N LEU A 74 -0.98 -2.05 -5.58
CA LEU A 74 -0.16 -0.91 -5.99
C LEU A 74 0.57 -1.24 -7.29
N GLN A 75 0.10 -0.66 -8.40
CA GLN A 75 0.73 -0.90 -9.70
C GLN A 75 2.10 -0.24 -9.81
N VAL A 76 3.09 -0.99 -10.28
CA VAL A 76 4.43 -0.52 -10.62
C VAL A 76 4.76 -0.85 -12.08
N ARG A 77 5.78 -0.19 -12.63
CA ARG A 77 6.21 -0.44 -14.02
C ARG A 77 6.99 -1.74 -14.17
N ASP A 78 7.80 -2.07 -13.17
CA ASP A 78 8.64 -3.26 -13.09
C ASP A 78 8.71 -3.71 -11.62
N VAL A 79 8.18 -4.89 -11.33
CA VAL A 79 8.09 -5.38 -9.95
C VAL A 79 9.43 -5.85 -9.40
N ARG A 80 10.36 -6.30 -10.26
CA ARG A 80 11.69 -6.76 -9.83
C ARG A 80 12.60 -5.58 -9.50
N ALA A 81 12.52 -4.51 -10.30
CA ALA A 81 13.19 -3.24 -10.00
C ALA A 81 12.67 -2.64 -8.70
N ALA A 82 11.34 -2.61 -8.51
CA ALA A 82 10.73 -2.16 -7.27
C ALA A 82 11.19 -3.03 -6.08
N GLN A 83 11.27 -4.35 -6.23
CA GLN A 83 11.79 -5.23 -5.16
C GLN A 83 13.22 -4.86 -4.78
N ALA A 84 14.11 -4.65 -5.75
CA ALA A 84 15.50 -4.30 -5.49
C ALA A 84 15.62 -2.94 -4.78
N GLU A 85 14.83 -1.95 -5.19
CA GLU A 85 14.77 -0.63 -4.55
C GLU A 85 14.29 -0.72 -3.10
N LEU A 86 13.17 -1.41 -2.85
CA LEU A 86 12.61 -1.56 -1.51
C LEU A 86 13.56 -2.35 -0.59
N ALA A 87 14.14 -3.45 -1.10
CA ALA A 87 15.14 -4.22 -0.35
C ALA A 87 16.38 -3.37 -0.02
N GLY A 88 16.83 -2.52 -0.96
CA GLY A 88 17.94 -1.58 -0.74
C GLY A 88 17.65 -0.52 0.33
N ARG A 89 16.38 -0.19 0.56
CA ARG A 89 15.92 0.68 1.67
C ARG A 89 15.68 -0.08 2.98
N GLY A 90 15.91 -1.39 3.01
CA GLY A 90 15.71 -2.22 4.19
C GLY A 90 14.27 -2.68 4.42
N VAL A 91 13.40 -2.59 3.41
CA VAL A 91 12.04 -3.14 3.48
C VAL A 91 12.09 -4.67 3.50
N HIS A 92 11.38 -5.28 4.45
CA HIS A 92 11.20 -6.73 4.46
C HIS A 92 10.23 -7.17 3.36
N ILE A 93 10.74 -7.96 2.42
CA ILE A 93 9.94 -8.56 1.34
C ILE A 93 9.29 -9.85 1.86
N ALA A 94 7.98 -9.81 2.10
CA ALA A 94 7.22 -10.95 2.62
C ALA A 94 7.04 -12.05 1.56
N ARG A 95 6.97 -11.67 0.28
CA ARG A 95 6.97 -12.60 -0.85
C ARG A 95 7.67 -11.96 -2.04
N THR A 96 8.65 -12.65 -2.60
CA THR A 96 9.42 -12.14 -3.74
C THR A 96 8.58 -12.05 -5.00
N ALA A 97 9.03 -11.16 -5.90
CA ALA A 97 8.49 -10.94 -7.23
C ALA A 97 8.50 -12.22 -8.06
N ARG A 98 7.31 -12.65 -8.48
CA ARG A 98 7.11 -13.79 -9.36
C ARG A 98 5.90 -13.56 -10.25
N GLU A 99 5.86 -14.30 -11.35
CA GLU A 99 4.68 -14.42 -12.18
C GLU A 99 3.64 -15.28 -11.48
N GLU A 100 2.40 -14.82 -11.45
CA GLU A 100 1.26 -15.53 -10.90
C GLU A 100 0.48 -16.25 -12.01
N PRO A 101 -0.29 -17.30 -11.70
CA PRO A 101 -1.03 -18.09 -12.70
C PRO A 101 -2.02 -17.29 -13.56
N TRP A 102 -2.44 -16.11 -13.09
CA TRP A 102 -3.31 -15.19 -13.81
C TRP A 102 -2.55 -14.22 -14.72
N GLY A 103 -1.22 -14.32 -14.81
CA GLY A 103 -0.38 -13.56 -15.75
C GLY A 103 0.09 -12.19 -15.26
N LEU A 104 -0.12 -11.85 -13.99
CA LEU A 104 0.47 -10.66 -13.36
C LEU A 104 1.82 -11.00 -12.72
N HIS A 105 2.72 -10.02 -12.62
CA HIS A 105 3.92 -10.18 -11.81
C HIS A 105 3.72 -9.45 -10.47
N GLU A 106 3.85 -10.16 -9.36
CA GLU A 106 3.49 -9.64 -8.05
C GLU A 106 4.58 -9.90 -7.00
N MET A 107 4.76 -8.93 -6.09
CA MET A 107 5.51 -9.09 -4.84
C MET A 107 4.72 -8.57 -3.65
N HIS A 108 5.00 -9.07 -2.46
CA HIS A 108 4.31 -8.68 -1.24
C HIS A 108 5.24 -8.03 -0.22
N VAL A 109 4.75 -6.97 0.41
CA VAL A 109 5.32 -6.33 1.60
C VAL A 109 4.22 -6.21 2.64
N THR A 110 4.57 -6.29 3.92
CA THR A 110 3.62 -6.05 5.01
C THR A 110 4.00 -4.75 5.72
N ASP A 111 3.02 -3.89 5.97
CA ASP A 111 3.23 -2.65 6.72
C ASP A 111 3.45 -2.93 8.24
N PRO A 112 3.81 -1.91 9.04
CA PRO A 112 4.08 -2.08 10.47
C PRO A 112 2.94 -2.70 11.28
N ASP A 113 1.70 -2.58 10.80
CA ASP A 113 0.50 -3.05 11.47
C ASP A 113 -0.09 -4.33 10.84
N GLY A 114 0.57 -4.93 9.85
CA GLY A 114 0.13 -6.17 9.23
C GLY A 114 -0.72 -6.01 7.97
N ILE A 115 -0.87 -4.81 7.41
CA ILE A 115 -1.59 -4.60 6.14
C ILE A 115 -0.71 -5.11 5.00
N LEU A 116 -1.30 -5.92 4.12
CA LEU A 116 -0.62 -6.45 2.95
C LEU A 116 -0.56 -5.38 1.83
N LEU A 117 0.64 -5.06 1.38
CA LEU A 117 0.88 -4.29 0.15
C LEU A 117 1.30 -5.26 -0.95
N ILE A 118 0.47 -5.37 -1.99
CA ILE A 118 0.75 -6.14 -3.20
C ILE A 118 1.24 -5.16 -4.25
N PHE A 119 2.51 -5.23 -4.62
CA PHE A 119 3.04 -4.48 -5.75
C PHE A 119 2.90 -5.31 -7.00
N VAL A 120 2.31 -4.72 -8.03
CA VAL A 120 1.93 -5.45 -9.23
C VAL A 120 2.42 -4.77 -10.49
N GLU A 121 3.15 -5.52 -11.29
CA GLU A 121 3.40 -5.17 -12.67
C GLU A 121 2.36 -5.89 -13.54
N VAL A 122 1.69 -5.11 -14.38
CA VAL A 122 0.75 -5.63 -15.38
C VAL A 122 1.52 -5.78 -16.69
N PRO A 123 1.79 -6.99 -17.21
CA PRO A 123 2.53 -7.14 -18.47
C PRO A 123 1.83 -6.48 -19.66
N ALA A 124 2.60 -6.13 -20.70
CA ALA A 124 2.07 -5.43 -21.88
C ALA A 124 0.95 -6.20 -22.62
N THR A 125 1.01 -7.52 -22.58
CA THR A 125 0.06 -8.44 -23.22
C THR A 125 -1.11 -8.82 -22.31
N HIS A 126 -1.14 -8.34 -21.06
CA HIS A 126 -2.13 -8.76 -20.09
C HIS A 126 -3.52 -8.17 -20.39
N PRO A 127 -4.62 -8.90 -20.16
CA PRO A 127 -5.96 -8.41 -20.48
C PRO A 127 -6.39 -7.11 -19.80
N LEU A 128 -5.82 -6.81 -18.63
CA LEU A 128 -6.04 -5.52 -17.94
C LEU A 128 -5.53 -4.30 -18.72
N ARG A 129 -4.72 -4.48 -19.76
CA ARG A 129 -4.28 -3.41 -20.67
C ARG A 129 -5.09 -3.36 -21.97
N HIS A 130 -6.07 -4.24 -22.16
CA HIS A 130 -6.95 -4.14 -23.33
C HIS A 130 -7.84 -2.91 -23.23
N ASP A 131 -8.18 -2.37 -24.40
CA ASP A 131 -9.16 -1.29 -24.49
C ASP A 131 -10.54 -1.83 -24.10
N VAL A 132 -11.12 -1.24 -23.05
CA VAL A 132 -12.42 -1.63 -22.49
C VAL A 132 -13.61 -1.07 -23.28
N ARG A 133 -13.37 -0.34 -24.38
CA ARG A 133 -14.41 0.27 -25.21
C ARG A 133 -14.95 -0.65 -26.30
N ASN A 134 -14.47 -1.89 -26.38
CA ASN A 134 -14.93 -2.90 -27.33
C ASN A 134 -15.80 -3.96 -26.63
#